data_AF-A0A345HDS1-F1
#
_entry.id   AF-A0A345HDS1-F1
#
_cell.length_a   1.000
_cell.length_b   1.000
_cell.length_c   1.000
_cell.angle_alpha   90.00
_cell.angle_beta   90.00
_cell.angle_gamma   90.00
#
_symmetry.space_group_name_H-M   'P 1'
#
loop_
_entity.id
_entity.type
_entity.pdbx_description
1 polymer ?
#
loop_
_entity_poly.entity_id
_entity_poly.type
_entity_poly.pdbx_seq_one_letter_code
_entity_poly.pdbx_strand_id
1 'polypeptide(L)'
;MKIISLLFTVFIYFIAQNSYSQETLKDSAYSADYEKLKTLHLKQLISETHIESSKLMMSFMKKMNRKDKTPIKNPDDIINWVKDNMEQTDFLSFTQAEFEWGIINKLQMESIQENQEYYNFMIVAMRKHGVEIITDEAMNTMEEYPEKFGLPKDFKKMRGH
;
A
#
# COMPACT_ATOMS: atom_id res chain seq x y z
N MET A 1 44.13 -8.85 -42.48
CA MET A 1 43.63 -8.12 -41.29
C MET A 1 42.18 -7.59 -41.41
N LYS A 2 41.32 -8.09 -42.31
CA LYS A 2 39.92 -7.61 -42.43
C LYS A 2 38.88 -8.49 -41.69
N ILE A 3 39.21 -9.75 -41.40
CA ILE A 3 38.30 -10.72 -40.75
C ILE A 3 38.15 -10.45 -39.24
N ILE A 4 39.24 -10.03 -38.57
CA ILE A 4 39.21 -9.70 -37.13
C ILE A 4 38.33 -8.47 -36.85
N SER A 5 38.33 -7.49 -37.76
CA SER A 5 37.46 -6.30 -37.65
C SER A 5 35.98 -6.63 -37.81
N LEU A 6 35.61 -7.71 -38.52
CA LEU A 6 34.22 -8.09 -38.76
C LEU A 6 33.63 -8.85 -37.55
N LEU A 7 34.45 -9.65 -36.86
CA LEU A 7 34.05 -10.38 -35.66
C LEU A 7 33.79 -9.45 -34.46
N PHE A 8 34.55 -8.35 -34.35
CA PHE A 8 34.41 -7.39 -33.26
C PHE A 8 33.09 -6.59 -33.36
N THR A 9 32.65 -6.23 -34.57
CA THR A 9 31.36 -5.53 -34.78
C THR A 9 30.15 -6.44 -34.52
N VAL A 10 30.23 -7.72 -34.89
CA VAL A 10 29.16 -8.70 -34.60
C VAL A 10 29.03 -8.93 -33.10
N PHE A 11 30.15 -8.99 -32.36
CA PHE A 11 30.13 -9.17 -30.91
C PHE A 11 29.51 -7.98 -30.17
N ILE A 12 29.80 -6.75 -30.58
CA ILE A 12 29.19 -5.53 -30.01
C ILE A 12 27.67 -5.49 -30.29
N TYR A 13 27.23 -5.96 -31.47
CA TYR A 13 25.81 -6.02 -31.82
C TYR A 13 25.04 -7.02 -30.94
N PHE A 14 25.64 -8.17 -30.62
CA PHE A 14 25.05 -9.15 -29.69
C PHE A 14 24.95 -8.63 -28.25
N ILE A 15 25.94 -7.88 -27.76
CA ILE A 15 25.89 -7.27 -26.42
C ILE A 15 24.79 -6.20 -26.36
N ALA A 16 24.65 -5.38 -27.39
CA ALA A 16 23.61 -4.34 -27.45
C ALA A 16 22.19 -4.92 -27.52
N GLN A 17 21.96 -5.98 -28.30
CA GLN A 17 20.64 -6.64 -28.37
C GLN A 17 20.25 -7.36 -27.07
N ASN A 18 21.22 -7.97 -26.37
CA ASN A 18 20.95 -8.58 -25.07
C ASN A 18 20.66 -7.53 -23.98
N SER A 19 21.32 -6.38 -24.02
CA SER A 19 21.06 -5.30 -23.05
C SER A 19 19.68 -4.67 -23.28
N TYR A 20 19.34 -4.36 -24.54
CA TYR A 20 18.05 -3.76 -24.89
C TYR A 20 16.86 -4.68 -24.62
N SER A 21 17.00 -5.99 -24.88
CA SER A 21 15.94 -6.97 -24.60
C SER A 21 15.71 -7.17 -23.10
N GLN A 22 16.75 -7.11 -22.26
CA GLN A 22 16.59 -7.17 -20.80
C GLN A 22 15.90 -5.92 -20.24
N GLU A 23 16.21 -4.73 -20.75
CA GLU A 23 15.61 -3.47 -20.30
C GLU A 23 14.12 -3.38 -20.68
N THR A 24 13.77 -3.69 -21.93
CA THR A 24 12.37 -3.73 -22.39
C THR A 24 11.54 -4.83 -21.70
N LEU A 25 12.13 -6.00 -21.40
CA LEU A 25 11.46 -7.04 -20.61
C LEU A 25 11.24 -6.62 -19.15
N LYS A 26 12.20 -5.91 -18.55
CA LYS A 26 12.08 -5.40 -17.18
C LYS A 26 10.97 -4.35 -17.06
N ASP A 27 10.88 -3.43 -18.02
CA ASP A 27 9.82 -2.42 -18.07
C ASP A 27 8.45 -3.05 -18.32
N SER A 28 8.35 -4.01 -19.24
CA SER A 28 7.09 -4.73 -19.51
C SER A 28 6.61 -5.54 -18.30
N ALA A 29 7.51 -6.22 -17.60
CA ALA A 29 7.17 -7.00 -16.41
C ALA A 29 6.77 -6.11 -15.22
N TYR A 30 7.41 -4.95 -15.06
CA TYR A 30 7.04 -3.96 -14.05
C TYR A 30 5.62 -3.44 -14.29
N SER A 31 5.32 -2.98 -15.52
CA SER A 31 3.99 -2.45 -15.86
C SER A 31 2.88 -3.47 -15.65
N ALA A 32 3.10 -4.74 -16.02
CA ALA A 32 2.09 -5.78 -15.83
C ALA A 32 1.80 -6.06 -14.35
N ASP A 33 2.84 -6.17 -13.52
CA ASP A 33 2.67 -6.38 -12.08
C ASP A 33 2.07 -5.15 -11.40
N TYR A 34 2.45 -3.95 -11.83
CA TYR A 34 1.88 -2.69 -11.35
C TYR A 34 0.37 -2.62 -11.60
N GLU A 35 -0.09 -2.87 -12.84
CA GLU A 35 -1.53 -2.82 -13.17
C GLU A 35 -2.33 -3.89 -12.42
N LYS A 36 -1.74 -5.08 -12.22
CA LYS A 36 -2.35 -6.12 -11.39
C LYS A 36 -2.46 -5.67 -9.93
N LEU A 37 -1.40 -5.11 -9.36
CA LEU A 37 -1.41 -4.61 -7.98
C LEU A 37 -2.47 -3.52 -7.81
N LYS A 38 -2.51 -2.54 -8.71
CA LYS A 38 -3.49 -1.46 -8.74
C LYS A 38 -4.93 -1.98 -8.79
N THR A 39 -5.20 -2.95 -9.66
CA THR A 39 -6.52 -3.58 -9.78
C THR A 39 -6.94 -4.26 -8.47
N LEU A 40 -6.03 -5.00 -7.84
CA LEU A 40 -6.28 -5.67 -6.57
C LEU A 40 -6.46 -4.67 -5.41
N HIS A 41 -5.67 -3.61 -5.38
CA HIS A 41 -5.77 -2.54 -4.39
C HIS A 41 -7.11 -1.82 -4.49
N LEU A 42 -7.53 -1.44 -5.71
CA LEU A 42 -8.82 -0.81 -5.95
C LEU A 42 -10.00 -1.68 -5.51
N LYS A 43 -9.91 -3.01 -5.74
CA LYS A 43 -10.90 -3.97 -5.25
C LYS A 43 -10.95 -3.98 -3.72
N GLN A 44 -9.80 -3.99 -3.07
CA GLN A 44 -9.69 -3.96 -1.62
C GLN A 44 -10.25 -2.65 -1.02
N LEU A 45 -9.97 -1.50 -1.64
CA LEU A 45 -10.47 -0.19 -1.22
C LEU A 45 -12.01 -0.07 -1.26
N ILE A 46 -12.68 -0.81 -2.16
CA ILE A 46 -14.15 -0.80 -2.27
C ILE A 46 -14.82 -1.95 -1.52
N SER A 47 -14.06 -2.84 -0.88
CA SER A 47 -14.64 -3.92 -0.08
C SER A 47 -15.35 -3.37 1.17
N GLU A 48 -16.52 -3.90 1.48
CA GLU A 48 -17.34 -3.42 2.60
C GLU A 48 -16.60 -3.57 3.94
N THR A 49 -15.90 -4.70 4.12
CA THR A 49 -15.09 -4.98 5.32
C THR A 49 -13.97 -3.96 5.50
N HIS A 50 -13.32 -3.53 4.42
CA HIS A 50 -12.28 -2.51 4.48
C HIS A 50 -12.84 -1.13 4.80
N ILE A 51 -13.95 -0.73 4.15
CA ILE A 51 -14.58 0.56 4.37
C ILE A 51 -15.05 0.68 5.82
N GLU A 52 -15.75 -0.33 6.33
CA GLU A 52 -16.29 -0.29 7.69
C GLU A 52 -15.19 -0.36 8.75
N SER A 53 -14.17 -1.21 8.57
CA SER A 53 -13.01 -1.24 9.49
C SER A 53 -12.25 0.09 9.50
N SER A 54 -12.05 0.72 8.33
CA SER A 54 -11.37 2.01 8.23
C SER A 54 -12.14 3.13 8.92
N LYS A 55 -13.47 3.16 8.74
CA LYS A 55 -14.36 4.12 9.41
C LYS A 55 -14.34 3.95 10.93
N LEU A 56 -14.42 2.72 11.42
CA LEU A 56 -14.35 2.43 12.85
C LEU A 56 -12.97 2.77 13.42
N MET A 57 -11.89 2.45 12.70
CA MET A 57 -10.53 2.83 13.08
C MET A 57 -10.39 4.37 13.18
N MET A 58 -10.88 5.13 12.20
CA MET A 58 -10.84 6.60 12.26
C MET A 58 -11.60 7.14 13.48
N SER A 59 -12.78 6.58 13.77
CA SER A 59 -13.57 6.93 14.96
C SER A 59 -12.82 6.59 16.25
N PHE A 60 -12.22 5.41 16.33
CA PHE A 60 -11.44 4.94 17.47
C PHE A 60 -10.22 5.84 17.71
N MET A 61 -9.43 6.14 16.67
CA MET A 61 -8.27 7.01 16.75
C MET A 61 -8.64 8.44 17.15
N LYS A 62 -9.81 8.93 16.73
CA LYS A 62 -10.35 10.21 17.19
C LYS A 62 -10.62 10.18 18.70
N LYS A 63 -11.28 9.14 19.21
CA LYS A 63 -11.55 8.97 20.66
C LYS A 63 -10.29 8.75 21.48
N MET A 64 -9.31 8.07 20.91
CA MET A 64 -7.99 7.88 21.52
C MET A 64 -7.32 9.24 21.79
N ASN A 65 -7.60 10.27 20.98
CA ASN A 65 -7.15 11.65 21.17
C ASN A 65 -5.63 11.78 21.41
N ARG A 66 -4.85 10.85 20.83
CA ARG A 66 -3.41 10.80 21.03
C ARG A 66 -2.75 11.94 20.25
N LYS A 67 -2.15 12.87 21.00
CA LYS A 67 -1.42 14.02 20.43
C LYS A 67 -0.03 13.65 19.92
N ASP A 68 0.56 12.60 20.50
CA ASP A 68 1.84 12.06 20.08
C ASP A 68 1.72 11.38 18.70
N LYS A 69 2.54 11.84 17.76
CA LYS A 69 2.59 11.33 16.39
C LYS A 69 3.55 10.14 16.22
N THR A 70 4.16 9.67 17.30
CA THR A 70 5.07 8.52 17.24
C THR A 70 4.31 7.30 16.70
N PRO A 71 4.79 6.65 15.63
CA PRO A 71 4.12 5.49 15.05
C PRO A 71 3.98 4.37 16.09
N ILE A 72 2.78 3.80 16.18
CA ILE A 72 2.56 2.57 16.94
C ILE A 72 2.94 1.40 16.04
N LYS A 73 3.87 0.56 16.53
CA LYS A 73 4.44 -0.52 15.73
C LYS A 73 3.60 -1.79 15.79
N ASN A 74 3.05 -2.14 16.95
CA ASN A 74 2.22 -3.32 17.12
C ASN A 74 0.76 -2.92 17.32
N PRO A 75 -0.21 -3.59 16.67
CA PRO A 75 -1.62 -3.32 16.89
C PRO A 75 -2.04 -3.40 18.37
N ASP A 76 -1.47 -4.33 19.14
CA ASP A 76 -1.77 -4.50 20.56
C ASP A 76 -1.33 -3.31 21.42
N ASP A 77 -0.35 -2.52 20.96
CA ASP A 77 0.10 -1.33 21.68
C ASP A 77 -0.96 -0.21 21.64
N ILE A 78 -1.89 -0.25 20.67
CA ILE A 78 -2.98 0.76 20.57
C ILE A 78 -3.90 0.64 21.79
N ILE A 79 -4.36 -0.57 22.10
CA ILE A 79 -5.28 -0.78 23.22
C ILE A 79 -4.57 -0.62 24.58
N ASN A 80 -3.30 -1.04 24.67
CA ASN A 80 -2.48 -0.81 25.86
C ASN A 80 -2.28 0.69 26.13
N TRP A 81 -2.02 1.49 25.08
CA TRP A 81 -1.92 2.94 25.24
C TRP A 81 -3.22 3.54 25.77
N VAL A 82 -4.38 3.11 25.26
CA VAL A 82 -5.69 3.58 25.76
C VAL A 82 -5.87 3.23 27.23
N LYS A 83 -5.52 2.00 27.63
CA LYS A 83 -5.57 1.55 29.03
C LYS A 83 -4.78 2.47 29.96
N ASP A 84 -3.55 2.79 29.58
CA ASP A 84 -2.62 3.58 30.38
C ASP A 84 -2.95 5.09 30.35
N ASN A 85 -3.76 5.54 29.39
CA ASN A 85 -4.07 6.95 29.16
C ASN A 85 -5.58 7.23 29.15
N MET A 86 -6.40 6.42 29.83
CA MET A 86 -7.87 6.52 29.81
C MET A 86 -8.38 7.95 30.08
N GLU A 87 -7.75 8.68 31.00
CA GLU A 87 -8.10 10.06 31.36
C GLU A 87 -7.92 11.08 30.21
N GLN A 88 -7.13 10.74 29.19
CA GLN A 88 -6.88 11.58 28.02
C GLN A 88 -7.77 11.23 26.82
N THR A 89 -8.53 10.13 26.93
CA THR A 89 -9.38 9.62 25.85
C THR A 89 -10.84 10.05 26.02
N ASP A 90 -11.60 10.00 24.93
CA ASP A 90 -13.05 10.23 24.91
C ASP A 90 -13.85 8.93 25.12
N PHE A 91 -13.21 7.82 25.52
CA PHE A 91 -13.90 6.57 25.84
C PHE A 91 -14.57 6.65 27.22
N LEU A 92 -15.78 6.11 27.36
CA LEU A 92 -16.50 6.09 28.65
C LEU A 92 -15.85 5.15 29.66
N SER A 93 -15.20 4.09 29.16
CA SER A 93 -14.50 3.09 29.97
C SER A 93 -13.52 2.32 29.11
N PHE A 94 -12.55 1.67 29.76
CA PHE A 94 -11.63 0.78 29.06
C PHE A 94 -12.37 -0.41 28.41
N THR A 95 -13.41 -0.95 29.06
CA THR A 95 -14.23 -2.02 28.49
C THR A 95 -14.93 -1.62 27.19
N GLN A 96 -15.39 -0.36 27.08
CA GLN A 96 -15.92 0.15 25.81
C GLN A 96 -14.83 0.18 24.73
N ALA A 97 -13.63 0.68 25.07
CA ALA A 97 -12.52 0.73 24.13
C ALA A 97 -12.12 -0.68 23.66
N GLU A 98 -12.02 -1.65 24.57
CA GLU A 98 -11.72 -3.05 24.23
C GLU A 98 -12.78 -3.65 23.29
N PHE A 99 -14.06 -3.37 23.54
CA PHE A 99 -15.15 -3.84 22.68
C PHE A 99 -15.06 -3.24 21.27
N GLU A 100 -14.89 -1.92 21.15
CA GLU A 100 -14.73 -1.26 19.85
C GLU A 100 -13.48 -1.75 19.11
N TRP A 101 -12.36 -1.93 19.83
CA TRP A 101 -11.12 -2.47 19.27
C TRP A 101 -11.28 -3.91 18.77
N GLY A 102 -11.98 -4.76 19.52
CA GLY A 102 -12.27 -6.14 19.13
C GLY A 102 -13.06 -6.23 17.82
N ILE A 103 -14.03 -5.34 17.61
CA ILE A 103 -14.79 -5.25 16.35
C ILE A 103 -13.88 -4.86 15.19
N ILE A 104 -13.02 -3.85 15.39
CA ILE A 104 -12.06 -3.39 14.38
C ILE A 104 -11.13 -4.54 13.96
N ASN A 105 -10.53 -5.24 14.93
CA ASN A 105 -9.63 -6.35 14.65
C ASN A 105 -10.33 -7.47 13.87
N LYS A 106 -11.57 -7.80 14.25
CA LYS A 106 -12.37 -8.80 13.54
C LYS A 106 -12.59 -8.40 12.07
N LEU A 107 -13.04 -7.17 11.82
CA LEU A 107 -13.28 -6.68 10.46
C LEU A 107 -11.99 -6.56 9.64
N GLN A 108 -10.87 -6.22 10.26
CA GLN A 108 -9.57 -6.21 9.59
C GLN A 108 -9.12 -7.61 9.19
N MET A 109 -9.30 -8.62 10.05
CA MET A 109 -9.03 -10.01 9.71
C MET A 109 -9.92 -10.50 8.56
N GLU A 110 -11.22 -10.18 8.60
CA GLU A 110 -12.16 -10.49 7.53
C GLU A 110 -11.76 -9.79 6.22
N SER A 111 -11.36 -8.52 6.28
CA SER A 111 -10.87 -7.78 5.11
C SER A 111 -9.59 -8.37 4.52
N ILE A 112 -8.67 -8.83 5.37
CA ILE A 112 -7.46 -9.54 4.93
C ILE A 112 -7.82 -10.85 4.22
N GLN A 113 -8.77 -11.60 4.76
CA GLN A 113 -9.22 -12.86 4.18
C GLN A 113 -9.96 -12.64 2.85
N GLU A 114 -10.86 -11.66 2.78
CA GLU A 114 -11.61 -11.31 1.57
C GLU A 114 -10.67 -10.81 0.45
N ASN A 115 -9.63 -10.08 0.83
CA ASN A 115 -8.66 -9.48 -0.10
C ASN A 115 -7.32 -10.22 -0.09
N GLN A 116 -7.31 -11.51 0.22
CA GLN A 116 -6.08 -12.29 0.36
C GLN A 116 -5.18 -12.24 -0.87
N GLU A 117 -5.77 -12.20 -2.07
CA GLU A 117 -5.01 -12.07 -3.32
C GLU A 117 -4.21 -10.77 -3.38
N TYR A 118 -4.77 -9.65 -2.93
CA TYR A 118 -4.07 -8.37 -2.85
C TYR A 118 -2.84 -8.47 -1.94
N TYR A 119 -3.01 -8.93 -0.69
CA TYR A 119 -1.91 -9.03 0.26
C TYR A 119 -0.82 -10.01 -0.21
N ASN A 120 -1.21 -11.14 -0.76
CA ASN A 120 -0.26 -12.12 -1.32
C ASN A 120 0.52 -11.53 -2.49
N PHE A 121 -0.18 -10.88 -3.43
CA PHE A 121 0.44 -10.32 -4.61
C PHE A 121 1.32 -9.12 -4.29
N MET A 122 0.92 -8.27 -3.34
CA MET A 122 1.72 -7.15 -2.83
C MET A 122 3.10 -7.62 -2.34
N ILE A 123 3.16 -8.72 -1.59
CA ILE A 123 4.43 -9.30 -1.12
C ILE A 123 5.28 -9.79 -2.29
N VAL A 124 4.67 -10.44 -3.29
CA VAL A 124 5.37 -10.92 -4.48
C VAL A 124 5.94 -9.76 -5.30
N ALA A 125 5.11 -8.75 -5.57
CA ALA A 125 5.51 -7.55 -6.31
C ALA A 125 6.63 -6.80 -5.58
N MET A 126 6.52 -6.61 -4.27
CA MET A 126 7.54 -5.96 -3.45
C MET A 126 8.87 -6.72 -3.47
N ARG A 127 8.84 -8.06 -3.39
CA ARG A 127 10.07 -8.88 -3.48
C ARG A 127 10.73 -8.81 -4.86
N LYS A 128 9.93 -8.67 -5.92
CA LYS A 128 10.40 -8.67 -7.30
C LYS A 128 10.93 -7.30 -7.74
N HIS A 129 10.25 -6.23 -7.35
CA HIS A 129 10.48 -4.88 -7.88
C HIS A 129 10.94 -3.86 -6.83
N GLY A 130 10.96 -4.23 -5.55
CA GLY A 130 11.25 -3.31 -4.45
C GLY A 130 9.98 -2.68 -3.85
N VAL A 131 10.16 -1.85 -2.82
CA VAL A 131 9.06 -1.13 -2.15
C VAL A 131 8.48 0.00 -3.02
N GLU A 132 9.23 0.41 -4.03
CA GLU A 132 8.90 1.45 -4.98
C GLU A 132 7.60 1.14 -5.73
N ILE A 133 7.37 -0.11 -6.16
CA ILE A 133 6.14 -0.47 -6.87
C ILE A 133 4.87 -0.26 -6.01
N ILE A 134 4.99 -0.45 -4.70
CA ILE A 134 3.89 -0.20 -3.76
C ILE A 134 3.68 1.30 -3.57
N THR A 135 4.78 2.06 -3.48
CA THR A 135 4.75 3.50 -3.27
C THR A 135 4.17 4.21 -4.50
N ASP A 136 4.65 3.85 -5.69
CA ASP A 136 4.18 4.36 -6.97
C ASP A 136 2.69 4.07 -7.16
N GLU A 137 2.28 2.82 -6.93
CA GLU A 137 0.90 2.40 -7.08
C GLU A 137 -0.01 3.15 -6.10
N ALA A 138 0.34 3.20 -4.82
CA ALA A 138 -0.47 3.89 -3.80
C ALA A 138 -0.59 5.39 -4.09
N MET A 139 0.51 6.05 -4.52
CA MET A 139 0.49 7.48 -4.86
C MET A 139 -0.36 7.75 -6.09
N ASN A 140 -0.22 6.95 -7.15
CA ASN A 140 -0.99 7.13 -8.38
C ASN A 140 -2.47 6.81 -8.16
N THR A 141 -2.79 5.74 -7.43
CA THR A 141 -4.18 5.39 -7.08
C THR A 141 -4.84 6.49 -6.26
N MET A 142 -4.11 7.12 -5.32
CA MET A 142 -4.60 8.28 -4.56
C MET A 142 -4.80 9.53 -5.42
N GLU A 143 -3.94 9.76 -6.41
CA GLU A 143 -4.10 10.90 -7.34
C GLU A 143 -5.24 10.70 -8.34
N GLU A 144 -5.46 9.47 -8.79
CA GLU A 144 -6.51 9.12 -9.75
C GLU A 144 -7.89 8.99 -9.09
N TYR A 145 -7.94 8.51 -7.84
CA TYR A 145 -9.17 8.25 -7.10
C TYR A 145 -9.18 8.89 -5.70
N PRO A 146 -8.94 10.21 -5.58
CA PRO A 146 -8.78 10.89 -4.29
C PRO A 146 -10.00 10.74 -3.38
N GLU A 147 -11.20 10.62 -3.94
CA GLU A 147 -12.44 10.45 -3.17
C GLU A 147 -12.47 9.15 -2.36
N LYS A 148 -11.77 8.09 -2.80
CA LYS A 148 -11.64 6.83 -2.04
C LYS A 148 -10.84 7.00 -0.75
N PHE A 149 -10.06 8.08 -0.67
CA PHE A 149 -9.22 8.44 0.47
C PHE A 149 -9.78 9.65 1.25
N GLY A 150 -10.99 10.11 0.92
CA GLY A 150 -11.58 11.31 1.52
C GLY A 150 -10.90 12.61 1.11
N LEU A 151 -10.16 12.61 0.00
CA LEU A 151 -9.46 13.78 -0.53
C LEU A 151 -10.31 14.54 -1.57
N PRO A 152 -10.06 15.85 -1.77
CA PRO A 152 -10.72 16.62 -2.82
C PRO A 152 -10.43 16.07 -4.23
N LYS A 153 -11.39 16.18 -5.15
CA LYS A 153 -11.23 15.72 -6.54
C LYS A 153 -10.08 16.41 -7.30
N ASP A 154 -9.69 17.59 -6.86
CA ASP A 154 -8.59 18.39 -7.39
C ASP A 154 -7.28 18.20 -6.61
N PHE A 155 -7.17 17.17 -5.76
CA PHE A 155 -5.96 16.83 -4.99
C PHE A 155 -4.69 16.83 -5.86
N LYS A 156 -4.76 16.28 -7.08
CA LYS A 156 -3.63 16.30 -8.03
C LYS A 156 -3.13 17.72 -8.36
N LYS A 157 -4.03 18.70 -8.47
CA LYS A 157 -3.66 20.11 -8.74
C LYS A 157 -3.04 20.78 -7.52
N MET A 158 -3.42 20.36 -6.31
CA MET A 158 -2.90 20.91 -5.06
C MET A 158 -1.46 20.45 -4.76
N ARG A 159 -0.99 19.37 -5.38
CA ARG A 159 0.35 18.80 -5.15
C ARG A 159 1.49 19.56 -5.86
N GLY A 160 1.19 20.50 -6.75
CA GLY A 160 2.17 21.39 -7.38
C GLY A 160 3.21 20.65 -8.23
N HIS A 161 2.80 20.21 -9.42
CA HIS A 161 3.73 19.87 -10.51
C HIS A 161 3.86 21.04 -11.49
#